data_AF-A0A7W1R8A8-F1
#
_entry.id   AF-A0A7W1R8A8-F1
#
_cell.length_a   1.000
_cell.length_b   1.000
_cell.length_c   1.000
_cell.angle_alpha   90.00
_cell.angle_beta   90.00
_cell.angle_gamma   90.00
#
_symmetry.space_group_name_H-M   'P 1'
#
loop_
_entity.id
_entity.type
_entity.pdbx_description
1 polymer ?
#
loop_
_entity_poly.entity_id
_entity_poly.type
_entity_poly.pdbx_seq_one_letter_code
_entity_poly.pdbx_strand_id
1 'polypeptide(L)'
;MKVFIREEGKPGASSAPPASVVAPLVLLLLLIFSLLPSKVFSRDLRVDSHVALTETREGRLAVFDDAWETIHERYYDPSFHGIDWRARREEFRPLAAEARTSAEFYTVLRRMVGSLRDAHTRVYAPDEKFDWQHPHVISVGLSVREVGGVPVIVAVEEGSEAERAGLRAGDIIESVDNEAALKVFARRLEEQAGSSTVAAARLRAMAT
;
A
#
# COMPACT_ATOMS: atom_id res chain seq x y z
N MET A 1 -20.88 -3.50 -51.65
CA MET A 1 -21.17 -4.59 -52.60
C MET A 1 -21.76 -5.75 -51.79
N LYS A 2 -23.07 -5.97 -51.88
CA LYS A 2 -23.82 -7.05 -51.19
C LYS A 2 -24.04 -8.18 -52.19
N VAL A 3 -23.74 -9.43 -51.81
CA VAL A 3 -24.11 -10.63 -52.57
C VAL A 3 -24.73 -11.63 -51.60
N PHE A 4 -25.95 -12.03 -51.89
CA PHE A 4 -26.70 -13.14 -51.29
C PHE A 4 -26.66 -14.32 -52.26
N ILE A 5 -26.41 -15.55 -51.78
CA ILE A 5 -26.85 -16.80 -52.45
C ILE A 5 -27.25 -17.85 -51.39
N ARG A 6 -28.58 -18.05 -51.34
CA ARG A 6 -29.43 -19.26 -51.23
C ARG A 6 -28.87 -20.62 -50.74
N GLU A 7 -29.67 -21.26 -49.86
CA GLU A 7 -29.63 -22.67 -49.45
C GLU A 7 -29.92 -23.68 -50.58
N GLU A 8 -29.41 -24.91 -50.41
CA GLU A 8 -30.17 -26.19 -50.35
C GLU A 8 -29.18 -27.37 -50.45
N GLY A 9 -29.38 -28.42 -49.65
CA GLY A 9 -28.76 -29.73 -49.92
C GLY A 9 -28.12 -30.44 -48.72
N LYS A 10 -28.95 -31.01 -47.85
CA LYS A 10 -28.56 -32.12 -46.97
C LYS A 10 -28.59 -33.42 -47.78
N PRO A 11 -27.55 -34.27 -47.73
CA PRO A 11 -27.85 -35.68 -47.47
C PRO A 11 -26.78 -36.39 -46.63
N GLY A 12 -27.22 -37.48 -45.98
CA GLY A 12 -26.35 -38.62 -45.73
C GLY A 12 -25.78 -38.69 -44.33
N ALA A 13 -26.39 -39.54 -43.51
CA ALA A 13 -25.88 -39.98 -42.22
C ALA A 13 -24.43 -40.48 -42.34
N SER A 14 -23.54 -39.91 -41.53
CA SER A 14 -22.26 -40.53 -41.19
C SER A 14 -22.30 -40.89 -39.71
N SER A 15 -22.06 -42.16 -39.46
CA SER A 15 -22.23 -42.92 -38.23
C SER A 15 -21.63 -42.24 -37.00
N ALA A 16 -22.47 -42.05 -35.97
CA ALA A 16 -22.00 -41.84 -34.61
C ALA A 16 -21.09 -43.01 -34.19
N PRO A 17 -19.95 -42.74 -33.51
CA PRO A 17 -19.14 -43.81 -32.95
C PRO A 17 -19.94 -44.58 -31.88
N PRO A 18 -19.73 -45.90 -31.72
CA PRO A 18 -20.47 -46.71 -30.77
C PRO A 18 -20.29 -46.18 -29.33
N ALA A 19 -21.39 -46.20 -28.57
CA ALA A 19 -21.51 -45.68 -27.20
C ALA A 19 -20.54 -46.28 -26.16
N SER A 20 -19.72 -47.27 -26.54
CA SER A 20 -18.69 -47.90 -25.71
C SER A 20 -17.35 -47.15 -25.68
N VAL A 21 -17.15 -46.12 -26.52
CA VAL A 21 -15.90 -45.30 -26.54
C VAL A 21 -16.12 -43.89 -25.97
N VAL A 22 -17.37 -43.47 -25.76
CA VAL A 22 -17.70 -42.15 -25.20
C VAL A 22 -17.55 -42.12 -23.67
N ALA A 23 -17.83 -43.24 -22.99
CA ALA A 23 -17.71 -43.36 -21.54
C ALA A 23 -16.28 -43.11 -21.01
N PRO A 24 -15.20 -43.69 -21.58
CA PRO A 24 -13.84 -43.41 -21.08
C PRO A 24 -13.37 -41.98 -21.41
N LEU A 25 -13.86 -41.36 -22.50
CA LEU A 25 -13.44 -40.01 -22.90
C LEU A 25 -14.10 -38.92 -22.04
N VAL A 26 -15.37 -39.10 -21.66
CA VAL A 26 -16.08 -38.21 -20.70
C VAL A 26 -15.49 -38.38 -19.30
N LEU A 27 -15.11 -39.60 -18.89
CA LEU A 27 -14.45 -39.85 -17.62
C LEU A 27 -13.04 -39.23 -17.57
N LEU A 28 -12.30 -39.24 -18.68
CA LEU A 28 -10.98 -38.61 -18.81
C LEU A 28 -11.06 -37.07 -18.77
N LEU A 29 -12.09 -36.48 -19.38
CA LEU A 29 -12.37 -35.03 -19.33
C LEU A 29 -12.80 -34.56 -17.92
N LEU A 30 -13.59 -35.37 -17.20
CA LEU A 30 -13.95 -35.10 -15.80
C LEU A 30 -12.76 -35.29 -14.84
N LEU A 31 -11.83 -36.21 -15.14
CA LEU A 31 -10.58 -36.38 -14.38
C LEU A 31 -9.62 -35.20 -14.61
N ILE A 32 -9.51 -34.67 -15.83
CA ILE A 32 -8.69 -33.49 -16.13
C ILE A 32 -9.27 -32.23 -15.46
N PHE A 33 -10.60 -32.11 -15.34
CA PHE A 33 -11.25 -31.01 -14.62
C PHE A 33 -11.08 -31.12 -13.08
N SER A 34 -10.90 -32.33 -12.56
CA SER A 34 -10.61 -32.63 -11.14
C SER A 34 -9.14 -32.34 -10.73
N LEU A 35 -8.23 -32.20 -11.71
CA LEU A 35 -6.80 -31.97 -11.50
C LEU A 35 -6.32 -30.54 -11.82
N LEU A 36 -7.24 -29.60 -12.10
CA LEU A 36 -6.90 -28.18 -12.07
C LEU A 36 -6.68 -27.77 -10.60
N PRO A 37 -5.50 -27.22 -10.23
CA PRO A 37 -5.29 -26.74 -8.88
C PRO A 37 -6.35 -25.66 -8.59
N SER A 38 -7.11 -25.85 -7.52
CA SER A 38 -8.14 -24.96 -6.98
C SER A 38 -7.63 -23.56 -6.56
N LYS A 39 -6.46 -23.13 -7.06
CA LYS A 39 -5.83 -21.83 -6.79
C LYS A 39 -6.34 -20.71 -7.70
N VAL A 40 -7.58 -20.78 -8.15
CA VAL A 40 -8.26 -19.67 -8.84
C VAL A 40 -9.56 -19.30 -8.12
N PHE A 41 -9.57 -19.34 -6.79
CA PHE A 41 -10.60 -18.64 -6.01
C PHE A 41 -10.15 -18.45 -4.55
N SER A 42 -9.14 -17.61 -4.32
CA SER A 42 -8.80 -17.18 -2.94
C SER A 42 -8.27 -15.76 -2.85
N ARG A 43 -8.48 -14.91 -3.88
CA ARG A 43 -7.94 -13.55 -3.86
C ARG A 43 -8.85 -12.49 -3.25
N ASP A 44 -10.15 -12.76 -3.09
CA ASP A 44 -11.11 -11.75 -2.61
C ASP A 44 -11.51 -11.85 -1.13
N LEU A 45 -11.23 -12.96 -0.44
CA LEU A 45 -11.65 -13.14 0.97
C LEU A 45 -10.62 -12.67 2.01
N ARG A 46 -9.48 -12.15 1.57
CA ARG A 46 -8.34 -11.84 2.45
C ARG A 46 -8.16 -10.34 2.72
N VAL A 47 -8.78 -9.48 1.92
CA VAL A 47 -8.67 -8.02 2.07
C VAL A 47 -9.63 -7.51 3.16
N ASP A 48 -10.83 -8.08 3.27
CA ASP A 48 -11.81 -7.70 4.30
C ASP A 48 -11.47 -8.22 5.70
N SER A 49 -10.64 -9.26 5.80
CA SER A 49 -10.30 -9.87 7.09
C SER A 49 -9.41 -8.98 7.97
N HIS A 50 -8.53 -8.16 7.39
CA HIS A 50 -7.56 -7.39 8.20
C HIS A 50 -8.20 -6.21 8.95
N VAL A 51 -9.23 -5.59 8.38
CA VAL A 51 -10.01 -4.53 9.07
C VAL A 51 -10.88 -5.14 10.17
N ALA A 52 -11.52 -6.28 9.90
CA ALA A 52 -12.36 -6.97 10.89
C ALA A 52 -11.57 -7.52 12.08
N LEU A 53 -10.27 -7.80 11.92
CA LEU A 53 -9.41 -8.32 12.99
C LEU A 53 -9.15 -7.27 14.09
N THR A 54 -9.01 -5.98 13.76
CA THR A 54 -8.64 -4.97 14.77
C THR A 54 -9.81 -4.45 15.61
N GLU A 55 -11.03 -4.90 15.33
CA GLU A 55 -12.23 -4.58 16.12
C GLU A 55 -12.21 -5.27 17.50
N THR A 56 -11.59 -6.45 17.58
CA THR A 56 -11.48 -7.21 18.83
C THR A 56 -10.12 -7.02 19.48
N ARG A 57 -10.06 -7.17 20.81
CA ARG A 57 -8.79 -7.12 21.56
C ARG A 57 -7.82 -8.21 21.09
N GLU A 58 -8.34 -9.41 20.87
CA GLU A 58 -7.59 -10.57 20.43
C GLU A 58 -7.01 -10.36 19.03
N GLY A 59 -7.79 -9.85 18.08
CA GLY A 59 -7.30 -9.60 16.74
C GLY A 59 -6.33 -8.41 16.66
N ARG A 60 -6.49 -7.36 17.50
CA ARG A 60 -5.45 -6.33 17.68
C ARG A 60 -4.13 -6.92 18.16
N LEU A 61 -4.17 -7.81 19.16
CA LEU A 61 -2.96 -8.48 19.66
C LEU A 61 -2.32 -9.37 18.60
N ALA A 62 -3.12 -10.09 17.80
CA ALA A 62 -2.61 -10.91 16.71
C ALA A 62 -1.90 -10.07 15.64
N VAL A 63 -2.52 -8.97 15.18
CA VAL A 63 -1.92 -8.06 14.19
C VAL A 63 -0.67 -7.38 14.76
N PHE A 64 -0.70 -6.99 16.04
CA PHE A 64 0.47 -6.42 16.71
C PHE A 64 1.64 -7.39 16.77
N ASP A 65 1.38 -8.64 17.19
CA ASP A 65 2.40 -9.66 17.32
C ASP A 65 3.00 -10.01 15.96
N ASP A 66 2.18 -10.15 14.91
CA ASP A 66 2.63 -10.38 13.53
C ASP A 66 3.51 -9.24 12.99
N ALA A 67 3.10 -7.99 13.19
CA ALA A 67 3.90 -6.84 12.76
C ALA A 67 5.23 -6.75 13.52
N TRP A 68 5.21 -6.98 14.83
CA TRP A 68 6.42 -6.96 15.66
C TRP A 68 7.40 -8.08 15.28
N GLU A 69 6.89 -9.30 15.07
CA GLU A 69 7.67 -10.48 14.70
C GLU A 69 8.24 -10.34 13.29
N THR A 70 7.44 -9.86 12.33
CA THR A 70 7.91 -9.56 10.98
C THR A 70 9.12 -8.62 10.99
N ILE A 71 9.08 -7.56 11.79
CA ILE A 71 10.22 -6.65 11.95
C ILE A 71 11.36 -7.38 12.67
N HIS A 72 11.09 -8.12 13.74
CA HIS A 72 12.12 -8.83 14.49
C HIS A 72 12.94 -9.79 13.61
N GLU A 73 12.27 -10.49 12.70
CA GLU A 73 12.89 -11.50 11.83
C GLU A 73 13.54 -10.93 10.58
N ARG A 74 12.98 -9.83 10.03
CA ARG A 74 13.32 -9.36 8.68
C ARG A 74 13.95 -7.99 8.62
N TYR A 75 14.11 -7.31 9.75
CA TYR A 75 14.76 -6.01 9.76
C TYR A 75 16.22 -6.14 9.30
N TYR A 76 16.66 -5.20 8.46
CA TYR A 76 17.94 -5.32 7.76
C TYR A 76 19.14 -5.21 8.70
N ASP A 77 19.00 -4.47 9.80
CA ASP A 77 20.00 -4.30 10.85
C ASP A 77 19.62 -5.16 12.06
N PRO A 78 20.34 -6.26 12.34
CA PRO A 78 20.06 -7.13 13.49
C PRO A 78 20.18 -6.43 14.85
N SER A 79 20.84 -5.28 14.92
CA SER A 79 20.99 -4.49 16.15
C SER A 79 19.87 -3.45 16.35
N PHE A 80 18.96 -3.30 15.39
CA PHE A 80 17.87 -2.31 15.41
C PHE A 80 18.36 -0.89 15.73
N HIS A 81 19.51 -0.46 15.19
CA HIS A 81 20.17 0.80 15.52
C HIS A 81 20.47 0.98 17.02
N GLY A 82 20.73 -0.12 17.73
CA GLY A 82 20.96 -0.15 19.18
C GLY A 82 19.69 -0.07 20.03
N ILE A 83 18.50 -0.25 19.43
CA ILE A 83 17.22 -0.25 20.15
C ILE A 83 16.92 -1.65 20.67
N ASP A 84 16.53 -1.74 21.95
CA ASP A 84 15.98 -2.98 22.49
C ASP A 84 14.57 -3.22 21.93
N TRP A 85 14.50 -3.99 20.85
CA TRP A 85 13.26 -4.30 20.16
C TRP A 85 12.30 -5.16 21.01
N ARG A 86 12.82 -6.02 21.90
CA ARG A 86 11.97 -6.80 22.82
C ARG A 86 11.31 -5.89 23.84
N ALA A 87 12.05 -4.93 24.40
CA ALA A 87 11.48 -3.94 25.31
C ALA A 87 10.37 -3.11 24.64
N ARG A 88 10.49 -2.81 23.33
CA ARG A 88 9.40 -2.15 22.59
C ARG A 88 8.13 -2.99 22.55
N ARG A 89 8.25 -4.32 22.46
CA ARG A 89 7.08 -5.21 22.53
C ARG A 89 6.37 -5.07 23.88
N GLU A 90 7.13 -5.10 24.96
CA GLU A 90 6.59 -5.03 26.33
C GLU A 90 5.90 -3.68 26.59
N GLU A 91 6.44 -2.60 26.04
CA GLU A 91 5.86 -1.26 26.14
C GLU A 91 4.57 -1.11 25.33
N PHE A 92 4.58 -1.50 24.06
CA PHE A 92 3.49 -1.14 23.14
C PHE A 92 2.36 -2.18 23.06
N ARG A 93 2.64 -3.46 23.36
CA ARG A 93 1.62 -4.52 23.31
C ARG A 93 0.42 -4.29 24.23
N PRO A 94 0.55 -3.84 25.50
CA PRO A 94 -0.62 -3.52 26.32
C PRO A 94 -1.42 -2.35 25.75
N LEU A 95 -0.74 -1.31 25.24
CA LEU A 95 -1.41 -0.16 24.61
C LEU A 95 -2.22 -0.57 23.37
N ALA A 96 -1.69 -1.51 22.57
CA ALA A 96 -2.38 -2.04 21.41
C ALA A 96 -3.64 -2.84 21.80
N ALA A 97 -3.59 -3.55 22.93
CA ALA A 97 -4.75 -4.27 23.45
C ALA A 97 -5.87 -3.32 23.92
N GLU A 98 -5.48 -2.20 24.54
CA GLU A 98 -6.40 -1.22 25.13
C GLU A 98 -6.98 -0.21 24.13
N ALA A 99 -6.42 -0.13 22.91
CA ALA A 99 -6.97 0.69 21.85
C ALA A 99 -8.46 0.38 21.61
N ARG A 100 -9.29 1.42 21.54
CA ARG A 100 -10.75 1.30 21.44
C ARG A 100 -11.25 1.28 20.00
N THR A 101 -10.44 1.77 19.08
CA THR A 101 -10.75 1.84 17.65
C THR A 101 -9.58 1.34 16.82
N SER A 102 -9.87 0.91 15.60
CA SER A 102 -8.85 0.54 14.62
C SER A 102 -7.86 1.69 14.35
N ALA A 103 -8.33 2.95 14.32
CA ALA A 103 -7.47 4.13 14.17
C ALA A 103 -6.51 4.35 15.36
N GLU A 104 -7.00 4.18 16.59
CA GLU A 104 -6.15 4.22 17.79
C GLU A 104 -5.09 3.11 17.77
N PHE A 105 -5.49 1.90 17.36
CA PHE A 105 -4.58 0.76 17.25
C PHE A 105 -3.44 1.02 16.24
N TYR A 106 -3.75 1.51 15.04
CA TYR A 106 -2.71 1.85 14.06
C TYR A 106 -1.84 3.02 14.50
N THR A 107 -2.35 3.91 15.36
CA THR A 107 -1.52 4.94 16.00
C THR A 107 -0.51 4.33 16.97
N VAL A 108 -0.90 3.32 17.76
CA VAL A 108 0.03 2.57 18.62
C VAL A 108 1.09 1.85 17.78
N LEU A 109 0.68 1.15 16.70
CA LEU A 109 1.62 0.48 15.80
C LEU A 109 2.63 1.45 15.16
N ARG A 110 2.16 2.61 14.68
CA ARG A 110 3.05 3.63 14.12
C ARG A 110 4.04 4.17 15.13
N ARG A 111 3.65 4.32 16.40
CA ARG A 111 4.58 4.72 17.47
C ARG A 111 5.63 3.65 17.76
N MET A 112 5.23 2.37 17.79
CA MET A 112 6.15 1.25 17.94
C MET A 112 7.17 1.20 16.80
N VAL A 113 6.71 1.22 15.54
CA VAL A 113 7.58 1.23 14.35
C VAL A 113 8.42 2.51 14.31
N GLY A 114 7.84 3.64 14.71
CA GLY A 114 8.51 4.93 14.85
C GLY A 114 9.75 4.87 15.73
N SER A 115 9.71 4.05 16.79
CA SER A 115 10.84 3.92 17.72
C SER A 115 12.13 3.46 17.05
N LEU A 116 12.06 2.73 15.91
CA LEU A 116 13.21 2.25 15.12
C LEU A 116 14.08 3.37 14.52
N ARG A 117 13.57 4.60 14.46
CA ARG A 117 14.27 5.73 13.85
C ARG A 117 14.69 5.49 12.40
N ASP A 118 13.85 4.76 11.68
CA ASP A 118 14.05 4.43 10.27
C ASP A 118 12.94 5.01 9.41
N ALA A 119 13.30 5.87 8.46
CA ALA A 119 12.36 6.52 7.58
C ALA A 119 11.62 5.54 6.65
N HIS A 120 12.21 4.38 6.34
CA HIS A 120 11.74 3.43 5.32
C HIS A 120 10.93 2.27 5.89
N THR A 121 10.88 2.11 7.20
CA THR A 121 10.06 1.09 7.87
C THR A 121 8.77 1.72 8.35
N ARG A 122 7.63 1.23 7.84
CA ARG A 122 6.31 1.83 8.04
C ARG A 122 5.23 0.76 8.16
N VAL A 123 4.13 1.15 8.78
CA VAL A 123 2.90 0.36 8.89
C VAL A 123 1.73 1.22 8.46
N TYR A 124 0.79 0.61 7.74
CA TYR A 124 -0.38 1.27 7.18
C TYR A 124 -1.63 0.49 7.56
N ALA A 125 -2.72 1.21 7.82
CA ALA A 125 -4.03 0.61 8.01
C ALA A 125 -4.58 0.10 6.67
N PRO A 126 -5.49 -0.90 6.64
CA PRO A 126 -5.94 -1.49 5.39
C PRO A 126 -6.75 -0.51 4.51
N ASP A 127 -7.39 0.47 5.14
CA ASP A 127 -8.10 1.58 4.50
C ASP A 127 -7.16 2.70 4.02
N GLU A 128 -5.93 2.76 4.54
CA GLU A 128 -4.84 3.57 3.98
C GLU A 128 -4.34 2.89 2.68
N LYS A 129 -5.16 2.93 1.63
CA LYS A 129 -4.83 2.45 0.28
C LYS A 129 -3.68 3.28 -0.31
N PHE A 130 -2.45 2.98 0.08
CA PHE A 130 -1.28 3.44 -0.67
C PHE A 130 -1.04 2.46 -1.81
N ASP A 131 -1.46 2.82 -3.02
CA ASP A 131 -1.12 2.05 -4.22
C ASP A 131 0.37 2.24 -4.51
N TRP A 132 1.19 1.33 -3.99
CA TRP A 132 2.63 1.29 -4.26
C TRP A 132 2.96 1.08 -5.74
N GLN A 133 2.01 0.58 -6.53
CA GLN A 133 2.19 0.34 -7.97
C GLN A 133 1.80 1.57 -8.79
N HIS A 134 0.87 2.40 -8.30
CA HIS A 134 0.45 3.66 -8.92
C HIS A 134 0.21 4.75 -7.87
N PRO A 135 1.28 5.36 -7.32
CA PRO A 135 1.11 6.47 -6.41
C PRO A 135 0.42 7.63 -7.16
N HIS A 136 -0.85 7.86 -6.87
CA HIS A 136 -1.60 9.01 -7.38
C HIS A 136 -1.18 10.28 -6.64
N VAL A 137 0.03 10.77 -6.94
CA VAL A 137 0.46 12.10 -6.50
C VAL A 137 0.06 13.08 -7.59
N ILE A 138 -1.03 13.82 -7.39
CA ILE A 138 -1.31 14.99 -8.21
C ILE A 138 -0.34 16.08 -7.71
N SER A 139 0.77 16.23 -8.41
CA SER A 139 1.77 17.26 -8.14
C SER A 139 1.72 18.33 -9.23
N VAL A 140 2.07 19.56 -8.86
CA VAL A 140 2.30 20.65 -9.82
C VAL A 140 3.68 20.56 -10.49
N GLY A 141 4.47 19.51 -10.19
CA GLY A 141 5.81 19.27 -10.74
C GLY A 141 6.94 19.89 -9.91
N LEU A 142 6.73 20.08 -8.61
CA LEU A 142 7.74 20.63 -7.70
C LEU A 142 8.34 19.56 -6.80
N SER A 143 9.66 19.63 -6.60
CA SER A 143 10.35 18.98 -5.49
C SER A 143 10.84 20.05 -4.52
N VAL A 144 10.38 20.00 -3.27
CA VAL A 144 10.70 20.98 -2.24
C VAL A 144 11.53 20.35 -1.13
N ARG A 145 12.55 21.05 -0.65
CA ARG A 145 13.34 20.66 0.53
C ARG A 145 13.59 21.84 1.44
N GLU A 146 13.80 21.55 2.71
CA GLU A 146 14.32 22.54 3.65
C GLU A 146 15.83 22.73 3.41
N VAL A 147 16.25 23.95 3.08
CA VAL A 147 17.67 24.35 2.97
C VAL A 147 17.86 25.60 3.81
N GLY A 148 18.74 25.55 4.81
CA GLY A 148 18.99 26.70 5.70
C GLY A 148 17.76 27.15 6.51
N GLY A 149 16.79 26.26 6.76
CA GLY A 149 15.56 26.56 7.50
C GLY A 149 14.41 27.12 6.66
N VAL A 150 14.56 27.21 5.34
CA VAL A 150 13.50 27.68 4.43
C VAL A 150 13.14 26.63 3.39
N PRO A 151 11.88 26.57 2.92
CA PRO A 151 11.46 25.67 1.84
C PRO A 151 11.98 26.19 0.51
N VAL A 152 12.85 25.40 -0.12
CA VAL A 152 13.49 25.69 -1.40
C VAL A 152 13.07 24.67 -2.44
N ILE A 153 12.74 25.14 -3.64
CA ILE A 153 12.51 24.28 -4.81
C ILE A 153 13.85 23.69 -5.23
N VAL A 154 14.01 22.37 -5.16
CA VAL A 154 15.25 21.68 -5.55
C VAL A 154 15.18 21.07 -6.94
N ALA A 155 13.96 20.84 -7.46
CA ALA A 155 13.74 20.42 -8.83
C ALA A 155 12.36 20.87 -9.30
N VAL A 156 12.26 21.14 -10.60
CA VAL A 156 11.01 21.39 -11.32
C VAL A 156 10.94 20.38 -12.45
N GLU A 157 9.81 19.68 -12.56
CA GLU A 157 9.58 18.69 -13.61
C GLU A 157 9.30 19.38 -14.95
N GLU A 158 9.93 18.88 -16.02
CA GLU A 158 9.78 19.40 -17.38
C GLU A 158 8.32 19.23 -17.87
N GLY A 159 7.77 20.27 -18.50
CA GLY A 159 6.40 20.28 -19.00
C GLY A 159 5.31 20.45 -17.94
N SER A 160 5.67 20.56 -16.66
CA SER A 160 4.73 20.72 -15.54
C SER A 160 4.05 22.09 -15.49
N GLU A 161 2.98 22.20 -14.69
CA GLU A 161 2.35 23.50 -14.39
C GLU A 161 3.34 24.45 -13.70
N ALA A 162 4.20 23.94 -12.82
CA ALA A 162 5.22 24.72 -12.15
C ALA A 162 6.25 25.31 -13.11
N GLU A 163 6.72 24.52 -14.08
CA GLU A 163 7.64 25.02 -15.11
C GLU A 163 6.98 26.13 -15.95
N ARG A 164 5.72 25.90 -16.36
CA ARG A 164 4.90 26.84 -17.14
C ARG A 164 4.57 28.12 -16.36
N ALA A 165 4.45 28.02 -15.04
CA ALA A 165 4.33 29.17 -14.13
C ALA A 165 5.65 29.93 -13.91
N GLY A 166 6.77 29.43 -14.46
CA GLY A 166 8.07 30.10 -14.39
C GLY A 166 8.90 29.74 -13.15
N LEU A 167 8.47 28.79 -12.34
CA LEU A 167 9.21 28.36 -11.13
C LEU A 167 10.49 27.63 -11.52
N ARG A 168 11.54 27.80 -10.72
CA ARG A 168 12.88 27.24 -10.97
C ARG A 168 13.47 26.62 -9.71
N ALA A 169 14.41 25.70 -9.92
CA ALA A 169 15.25 25.20 -8.83
C ALA A 169 16.07 26.36 -8.24
N GLY A 170 16.09 26.46 -6.91
CA GLY A 170 16.70 27.54 -6.15
C GLY A 170 15.68 28.55 -5.61
N ASP A 171 14.46 28.59 -6.14
CA ASP A 171 13.43 29.50 -5.66
C ASP A 171 13.01 29.15 -4.22
N ILE A 172 12.77 30.18 -3.41
CA ILE A 172 12.28 30.04 -2.03
C ILE A 172 10.76 30.21 -2.05
N ILE A 173 10.04 29.28 -1.42
CA ILE A 173 8.59 29.37 -1.30
C ILE A 173 8.27 30.27 -0.11
N GLU A 174 7.73 31.46 -0.37
CA GLU A 174 7.35 32.40 0.69
C GLU A 174 5.95 32.11 1.26
N SER A 175 5.00 31.73 0.41
CA SER A 175 3.61 31.46 0.80
C SER A 175 2.92 30.44 -0.10
N VAL A 176 1.92 29.75 0.45
CA VAL A 176 0.98 28.85 -0.26
C VAL A 176 -0.43 29.29 0.12
N ASP A 177 -1.30 29.54 -0.86
CA ASP A 177 -2.68 30.01 -0.64
C ASP A 177 -2.81 31.24 0.27
N ASN A 178 -1.87 32.19 0.17
CA ASN A 178 -1.73 33.36 1.03
C ASN A 178 -1.38 33.06 2.50
N GLU A 179 -1.01 31.82 2.83
CA GLU A 179 -0.44 31.46 4.12
C GLU A 179 1.09 31.35 4.02
N ALA A 180 1.82 31.91 4.98
CA ALA A 180 3.28 31.83 5.00
C ALA A 180 3.75 30.36 4.93
N ALA A 181 4.67 30.05 4.01
CA ALA A 181 5.07 28.67 3.74
C ALA A 181 5.70 28.00 4.97
N LEU A 182 6.44 28.76 5.78
CA LEU A 182 6.98 28.28 7.05
C LEU A 182 5.90 27.88 8.05
N LYS A 183 4.75 28.58 8.06
CA LYS A 183 3.61 28.25 8.92
C LYS A 183 2.91 26.98 8.44
N VAL A 184 2.72 26.84 7.13
CA VAL A 184 2.21 25.61 6.52
C VAL A 184 3.13 24.43 6.84
N PHE A 185 4.44 24.62 6.69
CA PHE A 185 5.44 23.60 6.99
C PHE A 185 5.45 23.22 8.47
N ALA A 186 5.42 24.19 9.39
CA ALA A 186 5.40 23.92 10.82
C ALA A 186 4.18 23.09 11.23
N ARG A 187 2.99 23.44 10.72
CA ARG A 187 1.76 22.67 10.94
C ARG A 187 1.88 21.23 10.44
N ARG A 188 2.36 21.03 9.21
CA ARG A 188 2.59 19.68 8.65
C ARG A 188 3.65 18.90 9.43
N LEU A 189 4.68 19.57 9.96
CA LEU A 189 5.70 18.94 10.77
C LEU A 189 5.13 18.43 12.10
N GLU A 190 4.23 19.19 12.73
CA GLU A 190 3.50 18.76 13.93
C GLU A 190 2.60 17.55 13.64
N GLU A 191 1.88 17.55 12.52
CA GLU A 191 1.07 16.39 12.08
C GLU A 191 1.93 15.15 11.83
N GLN A 192 3.17 15.33 11.36
CA GLN A 192 4.14 14.26 11.12
C GLN A 192 5.02 13.94 12.34
N ALA A 193 4.72 14.49 13.54
CA ALA A 193 5.49 14.24 14.76
C ALA A 193 5.46 12.77 15.24
N GLY A 194 4.58 11.94 14.68
CA GLY A 194 4.60 10.48 14.84
C GLY A 194 5.64 9.74 13.97
N SER A 195 6.44 10.46 13.19
CA SER A 195 7.46 9.88 12.31
C SER A 195 8.68 9.38 13.09
N SER A 196 9.33 8.36 12.56
CA SER A 196 10.46 7.68 13.21
C SER A 196 11.69 8.56 13.42
N THR A 197 11.91 9.57 12.58
CA THR A 197 12.99 10.57 12.75
C THR A 197 12.51 11.98 12.42
N VAL A 198 13.19 12.98 13.00
CA VAL A 198 12.97 14.41 12.65
C VAL A 198 13.21 14.65 11.16
N ALA A 199 14.24 14.03 10.58
CA ALA A 199 14.54 14.16 9.16
C ALA A 199 13.40 13.60 8.28
N ALA A 200 12.85 12.43 8.65
CA ALA A 200 11.70 11.85 7.97
C ALA A 200 10.44 12.69 8.15
N ALA A 201 10.19 13.22 9.35
CA ALA A 201 9.07 14.12 9.62
C ALA A 201 9.14 15.38 8.72
N ARG A 202 10.32 16.00 8.64
CA ARG A 202 10.57 17.18 7.80
C ARG A 202 10.45 16.90 6.31
N LEU A 203 10.98 15.78 5.84
CA LEU A 203 10.82 15.38 4.43
C LEU A 203 9.34 15.19 4.06
N ARG A 204 8.55 14.55 4.93
CA ARG A 204 7.11 14.36 4.70
C ARG A 204 6.34 15.68 4.75
N ALA A 205 6.70 16.58 5.66
CA ALA A 205 6.08 17.89 5.74
C ALA A 205 6.36 18.76 4.48
N MET A 206 7.46 18.50 3.76
CA MET A 206 7.78 19.14 2.47
C MET A 206 7.21 18.40 1.25
N ALA A 207 6.98 17.09 1.34
CA ALA A 207 6.47 16.29 0.23
C ALA A 207 4.93 16.41 0.17
N THR A 208 4.43 17.47 -0.47
CA THR A 208 3.07 17.62 -1.04
C THR A 208 2.89 19.02 -1.60
#